data_AF-A0A382Y6G6-F1
#
_entry.id   AF-A0A382Y6G6-F1
#
_cell.length_a   1.000
_cell.length_b   1.000
_cell.length_c   1.000
_cell.angle_alpha   90.00
_cell.angle_beta   90.00
_cell.angle_gamma   90.00
#
_symmetry.space_group_name_H-M   'P 1'
#
loop_
_entity.id
_entity.type
_entity.pdbx_description
1 polymer ?
#
loop_
_entity_poly.entity_id
_entity_poly.type
_entity_poly.pdbx_seq_one_letter_code
_entity_poly.pdbx_strand_id
1 'polypeptide(L)'
;MNKAFTLIELLVVVAIIGILAAVGVVAYNGYTYSAKVNATKSNHTTIVRFIKTNLMKCSLGQELIVNKLVSNKVTAQPDLCPTISNITSGNNIRKVFKAFVYHFKAAGFKNPHYPDHSTSVSDCGVDLSKVDHNGVFKYGQVTNGNLGATCIYGHINHFGTNKAAIFVGTKVSQKGTGLVLAEAIAAN
;
A
#
# COMPACT_ATOMS: atom_id res chain seq x y z
N MET A 1 16.69 -58.63 -11.83
CA MET A 1 17.64 -57.82 -12.64
C MET A 1 17.30 -56.36 -12.45
N ASN A 2 18.09 -55.64 -11.64
CA ASN A 2 17.96 -54.20 -11.50
C ASN A 2 18.62 -53.54 -12.72
N LYS A 3 17.84 -52.83 -13.54
CA LYS A 3 18.40 -51.99 -14.61
C LYS A 3 19.11 -50.82 -13.95
N ALA A 4 20.44 -50.86 -13.94
CA ALA A 4 21.25 -49.71 -13.55
C ALA A 4 21.22 -48.69 -14.70
N PHE A 5 20.83 -47.45 -14.40
CA PHE A 5 20.95 -46.34 -15.34
C PHE A 5 22.41 -46.12 -15.74
N THR A 6 22.65 -45.84 -17.02
CA THR A 6 24.00 -45.55 -17.51
C THR A 6 24.41 -44.13 -17.14
N LEU A 7 25.72 -43.91 -16.94
CA LEU A 7 26.25 -42.59 -16.60
C LEU A 7 25.93 -41.53 -17.67
N ILE A 8 25.91 -41.94 -18.95
CA ILE A 8 25.61 -41.03 -20.05
C ILE A 8 24.15 -40.58 -20.06
N GLU A 9 23.21 -41.45 -19.69
CA GLU A 9 21.80 -41.09 -19.55
C GLU A 9 21.60 -40.02 -18.47
N LEU A 10 22.31 -40.13 -17.34
CA LEU A 10 22.24 -39.12 -16.29
C LEU A 10 22.89 -37.79 -16.70
N LEU A 11 24.01 -37.82 -17.42
CA LEU A 11 24.72 -36.61 -17.85
C LEU A 11 23.89 -35.76 -18.81
N VAL A 12 23.20 -36.39 -19.77
CA VAL A 12 22.34 -35.67 -20.71
C VAL A 12 21.15 -35.03 -19.99
N VAL A 13 20.54 -35.74 -19.04
CA VAL A 13 19.42 -35.21 -18.25
C VAL A 13 19.85 -33.99 -17.44
N VAL A 14 21.02 -34.04 -16.78
CA VAL A 14 21.55 -32.90 -16.02
C VAL A 14 21.85 -31.72 -16.93
N ALA A 15 22.42 -31.95 -18.12
CA ALA A 15 22.69 -30.88 -19.09
C ALA A 15 21.41 -30.18 -19.55
N ILE A 16 20.34 -30.93 -19.85
CA ILE A 16 19.05 -30.37 -20.25
C ILE A 16 18.41 -29.59 -19.10
N ILE A 17 18.39 -30.15 -17.88
CA ILE A 17 17.86 -29.47 -16.69
C ILE A 17 18.63 -28.17 -16.41
N GLY A 18 19.95 -28.16 -16.59
CA GLY A 18 20.79 -26.96 -16.42
C GLY A 18 20.37 -25.79 -17.31
N ILE A 19 20.11 -26.06 -18.60
CA ILE A 19 19.65 -25.03 -19.55
C ILE A 19 18.23 -24.56 -19.20
N LEU A 20 17.31 -25.49 -18.92
CA LEU A 20 15.93 -25.16 -18.55
C LEU A 20 15.86 -24.33 -17.26
N ALA A 21 16.70 -24.65 -16.27
CA ALA A 21 16.79 -23.89 -15.03
C ALA A 21 17.28 -22.46 -15.28
N ALA A 22 18.32 -22.27 -16.09
CA ALA A 22 18.88 -20.95 -16.38
C ALA A 22 17.84 -20.01 -17.03
N VAL A 23 17.13 -20.48 -18.07
CA VAL A 23 16.09 -19.71 -18.75
C VAL A 23 14.86 -19.51 -17.85
N GLY A 24 14.47 -20.56 -17.11
CA GLY A 24 13.34 -20.54 -16.20
C GLY A 24 13.49 -19.52 -15.06
N VAL A 25 14.69 -19.39 -14.49
CA VAL A 25 14.96 -18.43 -13.39
C VAL A 25 14.79 -16.98 -13.85
N VAL A 26 15.30 -16.61 -15.03
CA VAL A 26 15.16 -15.24 -15.56
C VAL A 26 13.70 -14.89 -15.80
N ALA A 27 12.96 -15.79 -16.46
CA ALA A 27 11.53 -15.60 -16.71
C ALA A 27 10.74 -15.51 -15.40
N TYR A 28 10.96 -16.43 -14.46
CA TYR A 28 10.29 -16.47 -13.17
C TYR A 28 10.50 -15.18 -12.36
N ASN A 29 11.71 -14.63 -12.36
CA ASN A 29 12.01 -13.35 -11.70
C ASN A 29 11.22 -12.18 -12.33
N GLY A 30 11.08 -12.14 -13.66
CA GLY A 30 10.27 -11.13 -14.34
C GLY A 30 8.77 -11.24 -14.05
N TYR A 31 8.23 -12.47 -14.05
CA TYR A 31 6.83 -12.73 -13.72
C TYR A 31 6.51 -12.39 -12.27
N THR A 32 7.34 -12.83 -11.32
CA THR A 32 7.14 -12.55 -9.90
C THR A 32 7.23 -11.06 -9.60
N TYR A 33 8.14 -10.32 -10.25
CA TYR A 33 8.21 -8.86 -10.13
C TYR A 33 6.92 -8.19 -10.62
N SER A 34 6.45 -8.54 -11.82
CA SER A 34 5.23 -7.96 -12.40
C SER A 34 3.99 -8.29 -11.58
N ALA A 35 3.90 -9.51 -11.04
CA ALA A 35 2.82 -9.93 -10.15
C ALA A 35 2.80 -9.10 -8.86
N LYS A 36 3.96 -8.83 -8.26
CA LYS A 36 4.07 -7.98 -7.06
C LYS A 36 3.60 -6.54 -7.33
N VAL A 37 4.00 -5.95 -8.46
CA VAL A 37 3.54 -4.61 -8.86
C VAL A 37 2.02 -4.56 -9.01
N ASN A 38 1.41 -5.55 -9.66
CA ASN A 38 -0.03 -5.62 -9.83
C ASN A 38 -0.77 -5.81 -8.50
N ALA A 39 -0.24 -6.65 -7.61
CA ALA A 39 -0.78 -6.82 -6.26
C ALA A 39 -0.71 -5.52 -5.45
N THR A 40 0.39 -4.75 -5.56
CA THR A 40 0.52 -3.45 -4.90
C THR A 40 -0.55 -2.46 -5.40
N LYS A 41 -0.76 -2.37 -6.72
CA LYS A 41 -1.81 -1.52 -7.31
C LYS A 41 -3.21 -1.92 -6.84
N SER A 42 -3.49 -3.22 -6.75
CA SER A 42 -4.75 -3.76 -6.25
C SER A 42 -4.98 -3.41 -4.78
N ASN A 43 -3.99 -3.67 -3.91
CA ASN A 43 -4.04 -3.33 -2.49
C ASN A 43 -4.28 -1.83 -2.28
N HIS A 44 -3.54 -1.00 -3.01
CA HIS A 44 -3.69 0.44 -2.98
C HIS A 44 -5.13 0.87 -3.33
N THR A 45 -5.69 0.35 -4.43
CA THR A 45 -7.04 0.68 -4.88
C THR A 45 -8.10 0.28 -3.84
N THR A 46 -7.95 -0.88 -3.21
CA THR A 46 -8.82 -1.35 -2.13
C THR A 46 -8.76 -0.42 -0.92
N ILE A 47 -7.57 0.00 -0.50
CA ILE A 47 -7.38 0.93 0.62
C ILE A 47 -8.02 2.28 0.32
N VAL A 48 -7.83 2.82 -0.90
CA VAL A 48 -8.46 4.08 -1.32
C VAL A 48 -9.97 4.00 -1.25
N ARG A 49 -10.58 2.94 -1.81
CA ARG A 49 -12.03 2.76 -1.79
C ARG A 49 -12.54 2.68 -0.35
N PHE A 50 -11.87 1.89 0.49
CA PHE A 50 -12.24 1.75 1.89
C PHE A 50 -12.20 3.09 2.64
N ILE A 51 -11.12 3.87 2.50
CA ILE A 51 -11.00 5.17 3.17
C ILE A 51 -12.08 6.13 2.67
N LYS A 52 -12.29 6.23 1.36
CA LYS A 52 -13.33 7.10 0.78
C LYS A 52 -14.72 6.78 1.31
N THR A 53 -15.12 5.50 1.26
CA THR A 53 -16.44 5.08 1.75
C THR A 53 -16.59 5.32 3.25
N ASN A 54 -15.55 5.07 4.04
CA ASN A 54 -15.64 5.27 5.49
C ASN A 54 -15.68 6.76 5.85
N LEU A 55 -14.92 7.63 5.18
CA LEU A 55 -15.01 9.08 5.42
C LEU A 55 -16.40 9.64 5.10
N MET A 56 -17.07 9.10 4.07
CA MET A 56 -18.45 9.49 3.74
C MET A 56 -19.47 9.14 4.84
N LYS A 57 -19.18 8.15 5.70
CA LYS A 57 -20.07 7.80 6.83
C LYS A 57 -20.29 8.99 7.75
N CYS A 58 -19.25 9.78 7.99
CA CYS A 58 -19.33 10.94 8.87
C CYS A 58 -20.26 12.03 8.33
N SER A 59 -20.27 12.27 7.02
CA SER A 59 -21.22 13.21 6.40
C SER A 59 -22.66 12.70 6.39
N LEU A 60 -22.85 11.39 6.57
CA LEU A 60 -24.17 10.75 6.64
C LEU A 60 -24.68 10.57 8.08
N GLY A 61 -23.97 11.11 9.09
CA GLY A 61 -24.32 10.93 10.50
C GLY A 61 -24.12 9.50 11.02
N GLN A 62 -23.36 8.68 10.31
CA GLN A 62 -22.99 7.31 10.72
C GLN A 62 -21.65 7.31 11.46
N GLU A 63 -21.47 6.35 12.37
CA GLU A 63 -20.20 6.15 13.08
C GLU A 63 -19.12 5.58 12.15
N LEU A 64 -17.90 6.12 12.27
CA LEU A 64 -16.71 5.63 11.61
C LEU A 64 -15.81 4.96 12.65
N ILE A 65 -16.07 3.68 12.88
CA ILE A 65 -15.27 2.83 13.76
C ILE A 65 -14.37 1.93 12.92
N VAL A 66 -13.07 1.99 13.18
CA VAL A 66 -12.05 1.11 12.58
C VAL A 66 -11.33 0.33 13.66
N ASN A 67 -10.76 -0.82 13.32
CA ASN A 67 -10.07 -1.68 14.29
C ASN A 67 -8.57 -1.35 14.42
N LYS A 68 -7.93 -1.82 15.49
CA LYS A 68 -6.47 -1.87 15.69
C LYS A 68 -6.08 -3.17 16.38
N LEU A 69 -4.79 -3.51 16.38
CA LEU A 69 -4.26 -4.59 17.21
C LEU A 69 -3.81 -4.05 18.56
N VAL A 70 -4.26 -4.69 19.64
CA VAL A 70 -3.76 -4.50 21.00
C VAL A 70 -3.44 -5.88 21.56
N SER A 71 -2.18 -6.15 21.87
CA SER A 71 -1.72 -7.46 22.36
C SER A 71 -2.21 -8.63 21.49
N ASN A 72 -2.04 -8.52 20.17
CA ASN A 72 -2.49 -9.49 19.15
C ASN A 72 -4.02 -9.70 19.04
N LYS A 73 -4.83 -8.91 19.75
CA LYS A 73 -6.29 -8.94 19.62
C LYS A 73 -6.77 -7.76 18.77
N VAL A 74 -7.69 -8.05 17.85
CA VAL A 74 -8.39 -7.02 17.08
C VAL A 74 -9.39 -6.32 18.00
N THR A 75 -9.23 -5.01 18.16
CA THR A 75 -10.06 -4.17 19.04
C THR A 75 -10.55 -2.95 18.27
N ALA A 76 -11.80 -2.56 18.48
CA ALA A 76 -12.36 -1.34 17.91
C ALA A 76 -11.64 -0.09 18.44
N GLN A 77 -11.43 0.89 17.56
CA GLN A 77 -10.98 2.24 17.91
C GLN A 77 -12.22 3.13 18.18
N PRO A 78 -12.05 4.27 18.86
CA PRO A 78 -13.13 5.26 19.00
C PRO A 78 -13.63 5.76 17.64
N ASP A 79 -14.88 6.24 17.60
CA ASP A 79 -15.44 6.88 16.42
C ASP A 79 -14.57 8.07 15.98
N LEU A 80 -14.19 8.08 14.69
CA LEU A 80 -13.36 9.12 14.11
C LEU A 80 -14.16 10.33 13.65
N CYS A 81 -15.49 10.22 13.49
CA CYS A 81 -16.30 11.31 12.93
C CYS A 81 -16.22 12.64 13.67
N PRO A 82 -16.25 12.69 15.02
CA PRO A 82 -16.05 13.94 15.77
C PRO A 82 -14.67 14.59 15.53
N THR A 83 -13.65 13.78 15.24
CA THR A 83 -12.31 14.29 14.90
C THR A 83 -12.27 14.78 13.46
N ILE A 84 -12.97 14.10 12.54
CA ILE A 84 -13.03 14.42 11.11
C ILE A 84 -13.78 15.74 10.87
N SER A 85 -14.88 15.97 11.60
CA SER A 85 -15.68 17.20 11.49
C SER A 85 -15.01 18.43 12.10
N ASN A 86 -13.89 18.26 12.81
CA ASN A 86 -13.19 19.35 13.49
C ASN A 86 -11.67 19.19 13.33
N ILE A 87 -11.20 19.11 12.09
CA ILE A 87 -9.78 19.07 11.79
C ILE A 87 -9.26 20.52 11.73
N THR A 88 -8.69 20.97 12.84
CA THR A 88 -8.10 22.31 12.97
C THR A 88 -6.57 22.27 13.02
N SER A 89 -5.97 21.10 13.18
CA SER A 89 -4.51 20.95 13.30
C SER A 89 -3.97 19.70 12.61
N GLY A 90 -2.66 19.71 12.32
CA GLY A 90 -1.94 18.55 11.82
C GLY A 90 -2.00 17.34 12.77
N ASN A 91 -2.23 17.57 14.07
CA ASN A 91 -2.40 16.51 15.06
C ASN A 91 -3.73 15.77 14.91
N ASN A 92 -4.83 16.48 14.61
CA ASN A 92 -6.15 15.86 14.42
C ASN A 92 -6.15 14.94 13.19
N ILE A 93 -5.67 15.45 12.05
CA ILE A 93 -5.59 14.64 10.83
C ILE A 93 -4.65 13.45 10.98
N ARG A 94 -3.57 13.61 11.78
CA ARG A 94 -2.66 12.51 12.11
C ARG A 94 -3.33 11.40 12.90
N LYS A 95 -4.24 11.71 13.82
CA LYS A 95 -5.04 10.69 14.52
C LYS A 95 -5.91 9.92 13.51
N VAL A 96 -6.56 10.62 12.59
CA VAL A 96 -7.45 10.02 11.58
C VAL A 96 -6.68 9.07 10.66
N PHE A 97 -5.61 9.53 9.98
CA PHE A 97 -4.89 8.65 9.05
C PHE A 97 -4.16 7.52 9.78
N LYS A 98 -3.65 7.73 11.00
CA LYS A 98 -3.02 6.65 11.79
C LYS A 98 -4.03 5.58 12.17
N ALA A 99 -5.27 5.94 12.48
CA ALA A 99 -6.32 4.98 12.77
C ALA A 99 -6.55 4.04 11.57
N PHE A 100 -6.55 4.57 10.34
CA PHE A 100 -6.60 3.74 9.13
C PHE A 100 -5.34 2.89 8.95
N VAL A 101 -4.14 3.43 9.19
CA VAL A 101 -2.90 2.63 9.14
C VAL A 101 -2.98 1.43 10.09
N TYR A 102 -3.41 1.64 11.34
CA TYR A 102 -3.58 0.55 12.30
C TYR A 102 -4.68 -0.42 11.93
N HIS A 103 -5.74 0.05 11.28
CA HIS A 103 -6.81 -0.80 10.77
C HIS A 103 -6.32 -1.80 9.74
N PHE A 104 -5.58 -1.35 8.72
CA PHE A 104 -5.09 -2.26 7.69
C PHE A 104 -4.02 -3.22 8.24
N LYS A 105 -3.20 -2.78 9.20
CA LYS A 105 -2.30 -3.68 9.93
C LYS A 105 -3.08 -4.74 10.71
N ALA A 106 -4.17 -4.35 11.37
CA ALA A 106 -5.04 -5.28 12.12
C ALA A 106 -5.83 -6.22 11.21
N ALA A 107 -6.21 -5.77 10.01
CA ALA A 107 -6.83 -6.59 8.97
C ALA A 107 -5.84 -7.55 8.30
N GLY A 108 -4.56 -7.52 8.68
CA GLY A 108 -3.55 -8.45 8.17
C GLY A 108 -3.06 -8.13 6.75
N PHE A 109 -3.21 -6.89 6.26
CA PHE A 109 -2.65 -6.50 4.97
C PHE A 109 -1.14 -6.77 4.94
N LYS A 110 -0.65 -7.20 3.78
CA LYS A 110 0.76 -7.51 3.51
C LYS A 110 1.28 -6.71 2.32
N ASN A 111 2.58 -6.43 2.34
CA ASN A 111 3.25 -5.82 1.20
C ASN A 111 3.75 -6.92 0.25
N PRO A 112 3.39 -6.89 -1.05
CA PRO A 112 3.82 -7.91 -2.01
C PRO A 112 5.35 -8.00 -2.21
N HIS A 113 6.08 -6.91 -1.97
CA HIS A 113 7.53 -6.86 -2.12
C HIS A 113 8.27 -7.29 -0.85
N TYR A 114 7.65 -7.08 0.32
CA TYR A 114 8.17 -7.47 1.63
C TYR A 114 7.02 -8.08 2.44
N PRO A 115 6.90 -9.42 2.53
CA PRO A 115 5.69 -10.08 3.03
C PRO A 115 5.39 -9.88 4.53
N ASP A 116 6.09 -8.97 5.20
CA ASP A 116 5.89 -8.59 6.60
C ASP A 116 4.75 -7.60 6.78
N HIS A 117 3.90 -7.86 7.77
CA HIS A 117 2.77 -7.01 8.13
C HIS A 117 3.16 -5.59 8.57
N SER A 118 4.39 -5.40 9.06
CA SER A 118 4.91 -4.09 9.46
C SER A 118 5.09 -3.13 8.28
N THR A 119 5.23 -3.68 7.07
CA THR A 119 5.57 -2.95 5.84
C THR A 119 4.41 -2.79 4.86
N SER A 120 3.21 -3.25 5.23
CA SER A 120 2.02 -3.25 4.37
C SER A 120 1.45 -1.86 4.15
N VAL A 121 1.17 -1.16 5.24
CA VAL A 121 0.63 0.20 5.27
C VAL A 121 1.42 1.02 6.28
N SER A 122 1.76 2.25 5.93
CA SER A 122 2.55 3.13 6.80
C SER A 122 2.11 4.58 6.72
N ASP A 123 2.34 5.33 7.79
CA ASP A 123 2.42 6.79 7.68
C ASP A 123 3.71 7.17 6.99
N CYS A 124 3.62 7.98 5.95
CA CYS A 124 4.77 8.30 5.12
C CYS A 124 4.69 9.75 4.62
N GLY A 125 5.84 10.29 4.24
CA GLY A 125 5.98 11.61 3.68
C GLY A 125 5.51 11.62 2.22
N VAL A 126 4.67 12.59 1.90
CA VAL A 126 4.27 12.90 0.53
C VAL A 126 4.75 14.30 0.23
N ASP A 127 5.51 14.44 -0.85
CA ASP A 127 5.88 15.73 -1.41
C ASP A 127 4.80 16.17 -2.41
N LEU A 128 3.95 17.07 -1.96
CA LEU A 128 2.84 17.63 -2.74
C LEU A 128 3.32 18.59 -3.85
N SER A 129 4.58 19.01 -3.84
CA SER A 129 5.14 19.94 -4.84
C SER A 129 5.60 19.23 -6.13
N LYS A 130 5.84 17.92 -6.07
CA LYS A 130 6.27 17.11 -7.22
C LYS A 130 5.06 16.49 -7.90
N VAL A 131 4.59 17.10 -8.99
CA VAL A 131 3.32 16.74 -9.63
C VAL A 131 3.46 16.48 -11.13
N ASP A 132 4.33 15.56 -11.59
CA ASP A 132 4.69 15.47 -13.03
C ASP A 132 5.62 14.23 -13.29
N HIS A 133 5.69 13.50 -14.44
CA HIS A 133 5.22 13.64 -15.84
C HIS A 133 4.91 12.26 -16.50
N ASN A 134 3.76 12.16 -17.19
CA ASN A 134 3.44 11.33 -18.39
C ASN A 134 1.93 11.44 -18.72
N GLY A 135 1.35 12.64 -18.55
CA GLY A 135 -0.08 12.88 -18.83
C GLY A 135 -1.07 12.46 -17.72
N VAL A 136 -0.61 12.03 -16.55
CA VAL A 136 -1.49 11.71 -15.40
C VAL A 136 -1.06 12.51 -14.16
N PHE A 137 -1.73 13.62 -13.87
CA PHE A 137 -1.57 14.38 -12.62
C PHE A 137 -2.24 13.66 -11.46
N LYS A 138 -1.54 13.29 -10.38
CA LYS A 138 -2.20 13.01 -9.07
C LYS A 138 -1.29 13.32 -7.87
N TYR A 139 -1.67 14.36 -7.13
CA TYR A 139 -1.48 14.58 -5.68
C TYR A 139 -0.11 14.40 -5.02
N GLY A 140 1.00 14.51 -5.74
CA GLY A 140 2.34 14.50 -5.15
C GLY A 140 3.06 13.16 -5.22
N GLN A 141 4.26 13.11 -4.65
CA GLN A 141 5.13 11.93 -4.69
C GLN A 141 5.38 11.37 -3.29
N VAL A 142 5.23 10.06 -3.12
CA VAL A 142 5.67 9.36 -1.90
C VAL A 142 7.21 9.44 -1.79
N THR A 143 7.71 10.10 -0.75
CA THR A 143 9.16 10.35 -0.56
C THR A 143 9.83 9.26 0.27
N ASN A 144 9.16 8.73 1.28
CA ASN A 144 9.69 7.68 2.15
C ASN A 144 8.76 6.44 2.18
N GLY A 145 9.21 5.35 2.81
CA GLY A 145 8.50 4.07 2.84
C GLY A 145 9.04 3.04 1.84
N ASN A 146 8.75 1.77 2.14
CA ASN A 146 9.23 0.60 1.40
C ASN A 146 8.53 0.46 0.04
N LEU A 147 9.21 -0.16 -0.92
CA LEU A 147 8.60 -0.58 -2.19
C LEU A 147 7.36 -1.44 -1.90
N GLY A 148 6.24 -1.16 -2.56
CA GLY A 148 5.00 -1.90 -2.40
C GLY A 148 4.14 -1.53 -1.18
N ALA A 149 4.66 -0.72 -0.26
CA ALA A 149 3.91 -0.26 0.91
C ALA A 149 2.86 0.76 0.48
N THR A 150 1.67 0.70 1.07
CA THR A 150 0.66 1.74 0.89
C THR A 150 0.86 2.83 1.93
N CYS A 151 1.17 4.02 1.43
CA CYS A 151 1.28 5.22 2.22
C CYS A 151 -0.07 5.86 2.45
N ILE A 152 -0.33 6.26 3.69
CA ILE A 152 -1.45 7.13 4.04
C ILE A 152 -0.87 8.38 4.72
N TYR A 153 -1.21 9.54 4.19
CA TYR A 153 -0.73 10.83 4.66
C TYR A 153 -1.91 11.80 4.80
N GLY A 154 -1.84 12.71 5.77
CA GLY A 154 -2.84 13.76 5.96
C GLY A 154 -2.21 15.14 5.83
N HIS A 155 -2.87 16.03 5.10
CA HIS A 155 -2.51 17.44 4.99
C HIS A 155 -3.69 18.33 5.41
N ILE A 156 -3.41 19.42 6.13
CA ILE A 156 -4.37 20.50 6.42
C ILE A 156 -4.11 21.66 5.47
N ASN A 157 -5.10 22.51 5.23
CA ASN A 157 -4.99 23.63 4.28
C ASN A 157 -4.72 23.17 2.83
N HIS A 158 -5.42 22.13 2.39
CA HIS A 158 -5.20 21.55 1.07
C HIS A 158 -5.51 22.56 -0.06
N PHE A 159 -4.53 22.81 -0.93
CA PHE A 159 -4.59 23.79 -2.04
C PHE A 159 -5.16 25.17 -1.65
N GLY A 160 -4.84 25.67 -0.45
CA GLY A 160 -5.31 26.99 0.02
C GLY A 160 -6.77 27.01 0.49
N THR A 161 -7.44 25.86 0.57
CA THR A 161 -8.73 25.72 1.26
C THR A 161 -8.50 25.34 2.71
N ASN A 162 -9.32 25.78 3.67
CA ASN A 162 -9.26 25.35 5.09
C ASN A 162 -9.72 23.89 5.29
N LYS A 163 -9.57 23.04 4.27
CA LYS A 163 -10.01 21.65 4.26
C LYS A 163 -8.85 20.71 4.57
N ALA A 164 -9.20 19.62 5.21
CA ALA A 164 -8.31 18.51 5.50
C ALA A 164 -8.41 17.46 4.39
N ALA A 165 -7.26 16.92 3.97
CA ALA A 165 -7.21 15.91 2.92
C ALA A 165 -6.31 14.75 3.32
N ILE A 166 -6.79 13.53 3.04
CA ILE A 166 -6.03 12.29 3.22
C ILE A 166 -5.56 11.82 1.84
N PHE A 167 -4.26 11.67 1.69
CA PHE A 167 -3.60 11.16 0.51
C PHE A 167 -3.25 9.71 0.70
N VAL A 168 -3.50 8.90 -0.32
CA VAL A 168 -3.06 7.52 -0.36
C VAL A 168 -2.15 7.35 -1.58
N GLY A 169 -0.97 6.79 -1.35
CA GLY A 169 0.02 6.57 -2.40
C GLY A 169 0.77 5.25 -2.22
N THR A 170 1.55 4.85 -3.20
CA THR A 170 2.44 3.69 -3.08
C THR A 170 3.63 3.78 -4.03
N LYS A 171 4.76 3.21 -3.62
CA LYS A 171 5.93 3.03 -4.50
C LYS A 171 5.76 1.73 -5.27
N VAL A 172 5.62 1.82 -6.59
CA VAL A 172 5.44 0.65 -7.47
C VAL A 172 6.74 0.18 -8.16
N SER A 173 7.82 0.96 -8.11
CA SER A 173 9.12 0.57 -8.68
C SER A 173 10.30 1.17 -7.91
N GLN A 174 11.46 0.51 -7.95
CA GLN A 174 12.73 1.03 -7.39
C GLN A 174 13.29 2.21 -8.20
N LYS A 175 12.97 2.29 -9.50
CA LYS A 175 13.40 3.36 -10.41
C LYS A 175 12.31 4.43 -10.64
N GLY A 176 11.10 4.23 -10.13
CA GLY A 176 9.92 5.04 -10.42
C GLY A 176 9.40 5.81 -9.20
N THR A 177 9.08 7.07 -9.42
CA THR A 177 8.45 8.00 -8.47
C THR A 177 7.26 7.34 -7.77
N GLY A 178 7.18 7.46 -6.44
CA GLY A 178 6.06 6.92 -5.68
C GLY A 178 4.79 7.71 -5.99
N LEU A 179 3.77 7.06 -6.55
CA LEU A 179 2.59 7.74 -7.08
C LEU A 179 1.53 7.88 -5.98
N VAL A 180 1.06 9.10 -5.75
CA VAL A 180 -0.18 9.34 -5.01
C VAL A 180 -1.33 9.18 -5.99
N LEU A 181 -2.24 8.26 -5.74
CA LEU A 181 -3.24 7.82 -6.72
C LEU A 181 -4.65 8.28 -6.35
N ALA A 182 -4.85 8.75 -5.12
CA ALA A 182 -6.11 9.31 -4.68
C ALA A 182 -5.95 10.25 -3.48
N GLU A 183 -6.79 11.28 -3.52
CA GLU A 183 -7.17 12.10 -2.38
C GLU A 183 -8.53 11.61 -1.85
N ALA A 184 -8.69 11.63 -0.53
CA ALA A 184 -9.97 11.52 0.16
C ALA A 184 -10.11 12.75 1.08
N ILE A 185 -11.05 13.63 0.77
CA ILE A 185 -11.26 14.90 1.47
C ILE A 185 -12.03 14.61 2.77
N ALA A 186 -11.52 15.10 3.89
CA ALA A 186 -12.28 15.23 5.12
C ALA A 186 -12.93 16.62 5.13
N ALA A 187 -14.26 16.66 5.20
CA ALA A 187 -14.99 17.93 5.32
C ALA A 187 -14.86 18.45 6.76
N ASN A 188 -14.44 19.71 6.89
CA ASN A 188 -14.83 20.56 8.02
C ASN A 188 -16.20 21.16 7.68
#